data_AF-A0A852HLX2-F1
#
_entry.id   AF-A0A852HLX2-F1
#
_cell.length_a   1.000
_cell.length_b   1.000
_cell.length_c   1.000
_cell.angle_alpha   90.00
_cell.angle_beta   90.00
_cell.angle_gamma   90.00
#
_symmetry.space_group_name_H-M   'P 1'
#
loop_
_entity.id
_entity.type
_entity.pdbx_description
1 polymer ?
#
loop_
_entity_poly.entity_id
_entity_poly.type
_entity_poly.pdbx_seq_one_letter_code
_entity_poly.pdbx_strand_id
1 'polypeptide(L)'
;ISGLFDSPPGSDDAKLIDIFYPGDQQSVTFGTKSRVGMGGMEAKVKAALWALQGGTSVVIANGTHPKISGHVITDIVEGKKVGTFFSEVKPAGPTVEQQAEMSRAGGRTLAALQPEQRAEIIYRLADLLTDQREEILLANKKDLEEAESKGRLALPLLKRLSLSTSKLNSLAIGLRQIAASSQDSVGRVIRRTRIAKDLDLEQVTVPIGVLLVIFESRPDCLPQVSALAIASGNGLLLKGGKEAAHSNQILHHLTQEALSIHGVRDAVQLVNTREEVEDLCRLDKLIDLIIPRGSSQLVRNIQKAAKGIPVMGHSEGICHVYVDTDASVEKVTRIIRDSKCEYPAACNALETLLIHRDLLRTPLFDQIIDMLRVEQVKIHAGPKFASYLTFSPSEVKSLRTEYGDLECCIEVVDSVQEAVEHIHKYGSSHTDVIITENEKTAEFFLQHVDSACVFWNASTRFSDGYRFGLGAEVGISTSRIHARGPVGIEGLLTTKWLLRGDSHVVSDFSEHGSMKYLHESLPLPQRNAS
;
A
#
# COMPACT_ATOMS: atom_id res chain seq x y z
N ILE A 1 19.93 -23.86 -21.71
CA ILE A 1 18.57 -23.62 -22.25
C ILE A 1 17.66 -23.41 -21.06
N SER A 2 16.95 -22.29 -21.02
CA SER A 2 16.16 -21.90 -19.84
C SER A 2 14.76 -22.51 -19.79
N GLY A 3 14.15 -22.84 -20.93
CA GLY A 3 12.84 -23.48 -21.03
C GLY A 3 12.15 -23.15 -22.36
N LEU A 4 10.81 -23.24 -22.38
CA LEU A 4 9.93 -22.77 -23.46
C LEU A 4 9.58 -21.30 -23.27
N PHE A 5 9.30 -20.60 -24.37
CA PHE A 5 8.97 -19.18 -24.35
C PHE A 5 7.69 -18.93 -25.15
N ASP A 6 6.95 -17.88 -24.78
CA ASP A 6 5.73 -17.44 -25.45
C ASP A 6 5.98 -16.76 -26.81
N SER A 7 7.22 -16.34 -27.05
CA SER A 7 7.69 -15.70 -28.27
C SER A 7 9.19 -16.04 -28.51
N PRO A 8 9.78 -15.68 -29.67
CA PRO A 8 11.14 -16.08 -30.01
C PRO A 8 12.16 -15.73 -28.92
N PRO A 9 12.94 -16.71 -28.40
CA PRO A 9 13.90 -16.47 -27.33
C PRO A 9 14.93 -15.41 -27.74
N GLY A 10 15.08 -14.37 -26.91
CA GLY A 10 16.00 -13.25 -27.17
C GLY A 10 15.35 -12.00 -27.80
N SER A 11 14.04 -12.02 -28.06
CA SER A 11 13.27 -10.79 -28.25
C SER A 11 13.04 -10.08 -26.91
N ASP A 12 12.88 -8.76 -26.93
CA ASP A 12 12.75 -7.93 -25.71
C ASP A 12 11.55 -8.31 -24.83
N ASP A 13 10.51 -8.91 -25.44
CA ASP A 13 9.27 -9.32 -24.77
C ASP A 13 9.15 -10.83 -24.53
N ALA A 14 10.19 -11.63 -24.83
CA ALA A 14 10.13 -13.08 -24.64
C ALA A 14 10.03 -13.49 -23.17
N LYS A 15 8.91 -14.12 -22.80
CA LYS A 15 8.68 -14.64 -21.46
C LYS A 15 8.79 -16.15 -21.43
N LEU A 16 9.36 -16.65 -20.34
CA LEU A 16 9.44 -18.08 -20.08
C LEU A 16 8.03 -18.62 -19.79
N ILE A 17 7.69 -19.75 -20.41
CA ILE A 17 6.48 -20.50 -20.08
C ILE A 17 6.83 -21.37 -18.89
N ASP A 18 6.30 -21.04 -17.71
CA ASP A 18 6.61 -21.76 -16.47
C ASP A 18 5.91 -23.11 -16.37
N ILE A 19 4.73 -23.26 -16.98
CA ILE A 19 3.98 -24.52 -17.02
C ILE A 19 3.55 -24.82 -18.44
N PHE A 20 3.89 -26.01 -18.92
CA PHE A 20 3.51 -26.50 -20.24
C PHE A 20 2.53 -27.68 -20.13
N TYR A 21 1.38 -27.53 -20.79
CA TYR A 21 0.34 -28.54 -20.88
C TYR A 21 0.41 -29.25 -22.24
N PRO A 22 0.39 -30.60 -22.29
CA PRO A 22 0.47 -31.35 -23.54
C PRO A 22 -0.57 -30.97 -24.61
N GLY A 23 -1.76 -30.52 -24.21
CA GLY A 23 -2.79 -30.05 -25.16
C GLY A 23 -2.39 -28.79 -25.93
N ASP A 24 -1.43 -28.01 -25.43
CA ASP A 24 -0.93 -26.80 -26.09
C ASP A 24 0.23 -27.11 -27.06
N GLN A 25 0.55 -28.38 -27.32
CA GLN A 25 1.67 -28.80 -28.18
C GLN A 25 1.62 -28.24 -29.61
N GLN A 26 0.43 -28.05 -30.17
CA GLN A 26 0.27 -27.48 -31.52
C GLN A 26 0.62 -25.99 -31.60
N SER A 27 0.68 -25.29 -30.47
CA SER A 27 1.02 -23.87 -30.40
C SER A 27 2.54 -23.60 -30.34
N VAL A 28 3.36 -24.63 -30.11
CA VAL A 28 4.81 -24.48 -29.97
C VAL A 28 5.51 -24.64 -31.32
N THR A 29 6.25 -23.60 -31.73
CA THR A 29 7.13 -23.64 -32.90
C THR A 29 8.58 -23.78 -32.46
N PHE A 30 9.32 -24.68 -33.11
CA PHE A 30 10.73 -24.92 -32.83
C PHE A 30 11.62 -24.29 -33.91
N GLY A 31 12.61 -23.51 -33.48
CA GLY A 31 13.63 -22.94 -34.38
C GLY A 31 14.57 -24.01 -34.96
N THR A 32 15.38 -23.60 -35.95
CA THR A 32 16.36 -24.46 -36.63
C THR A 32 17.45 -24.99 -35.69
N LYS A 33 17.88 -26.24 -35.92
CA LYS A 33 18.90 -26.91 -35.10
C LYS A 33 20.25 -26.21 -35.23
N SER A 34 20.95 -26.01 -34.11
CA SER A 34 22.34 -25.53 -34.09
C SER A 34 23.27 -26.54 -34.80
N ARG A 35 24.25 -26.02 -35.55
CA ARG A 35 25.24 -26.77 -36.33
C ARG A 35 26.13 -27.70 -35.48
N VAL A 36 26.18 -27.49 -34.15
CA VAL A 36 27.01 -28.22 -33.19
C VAL A 36 26.22 -28.95 -32.09
N GLY A 37 24.88 -28.88 -32.11
CA GLY A 37 24.05 -29.42 -31.02
C GLY A 37 23.58 -30.85 -31.26
N MET A 38 23.81 -31.77 -30.31
CA MET A 38 23.36 -33.17 -30.38
C MET A 38 21.83 -33.36 -30.20
N GLY A 39 21.08 -32.31 -29.82
CA GLY A 39 19.62 -32.37 -29.65
C GLY A 39 18.98 -31.00 -29.47
N GLY A 40 18.03 -30.64 -30.34
CA GLY A 40 17.28 -29.36 -30.29
C GLY A 40 16.23 -29.30 -29.19
N MET A 41 15.53 -28.17 -29.07
CA MET A 41 14.42 -28.01 -28.12
C MET A 41 13.30 -29.01 -28.35
N GLU A 42 13.00 -29.29 -29.62
CA GLU A 42 12.01 -30.29 -30.02
C GLU A 42 12.26 -31.67 -29.38
N ALA A 43 13.52 -32.13 -29.33
CA ALA A 43 13.87 -33.42 -28.73
C ALA A 43 13.68 -33.41 -27.21
N LYS A 44 13.98 -32.29 -26.55
CA LYS A 44 13.81 -32.13 -25.10
C LYS A 44 12.33 -32.12 -24.71
N VAL A 45 11.50 -31.40 -25.48
CA VAL A 45 10.04 -31.39 -25.29
C VAL A 45 9.45 -32.78 -25.53
N LYS A 46 9.85 -33.48 -26.60
CA LYS A 46 9.40 -34.86 -26.87
C LYS A 46 9.76 -35.82 -25.72
N ALA A 47 10.99 -35.74 -25.20
CA ALA A 47 11.41 -36.54 -24.06
C ALA A 47 10.64 -36.20 -22.78
N ALA A 48 10.39 -34.91 -22.53
CA ALA A 48 9.61 -34.45 -21.38
C ALA A 48 8.16 -34.95 -21.43
N LEU A 49 7.52 -34.89 -22.61
CA LEU A 49 6.18 -35.41 -22.83
C LEU A 49 6.10 -36.93 -22.70
N TRP A 50 7.10 -37.66 -23.20
CA TRP A 50 7.17 -39.12 -23.05
C TRP A 50 7.30 -39.53 -21.58
N ALA A 51 8.16 -38.85 -20.82
CA ALA A 51 8.32 -39.11 -19.39
C ALA A 51 7.06 -38.72 -18.59
N LEU A 52 6.39 -37.63 -18.97
CA LEU A 52 5.11 -37.22 -18.37
C LEU A 52 4.03 -38.29 -18.58
N GLN A 53 3.89 -38.84 -19.79
CA GLN A 53 2.99 -39.98 -20.07
C GLN A 53 3.31 -41.23 -19.24
N GLY A 54 4.58 -41.39 -18.84
CA GLY A 54 5.02 -42.44 -17.91
C GLY A 54 4.79 -42.11 -16.43
N GLY A 55 4.07 -41.04 -16.11
CA GLY A 55 3.78 -40.58 -14.75
C GLY A 55 4.92 -39.82 -14.07
N THR A 56 5.96 -39.41 -14.82
CA THR A 56 7.11 -38.67 -14.28
C THR A 56 7.00 -37.19 -14.60
N SER A 57 6.87 -36.33 -13.58
CA SER A 57 6.91 -34.88 -13.77
C SER A 57 8.28 -34.42 -14.27
N VAL A 58 8.31 -33.49 -15.23
CA VAL A 58 9.56 -33.04 -15.86
C VAL A 58 9.67 -31.53 -15.80
N VAL A 59 10.88 -31.03 -15.52
CA VAL A 59 11.22 -29.61 -15.64
C VAL A 59 12.35 -29.44 -16.62
N ILE A 60 12.18 -28.57 -17.61
CA ILE A 60 13.27 -28.12 -18.48
C ILE A 60 13.78 -26.78 -17.93
N ALA A 61 14.97 -26.78 -17.33
CA ALA A 61 15.59 -25.60 -16.73
C ALA A 61 17.07 -25.48 -17.13
N ASN A 62 17.64 -24.28 -16.94
CA ASN A 62 19.08 -24.04 -17.14
C ASN A 62 19.84 -24.23 -15.82
N GLY A 63 20.68 -25.27 -15.73
CA GLY A 63 21.49 -25.54 -14.53
C GLY A 63 22.58 -24.52 -14.20
N THR A 64 22.85 -23.55 -15.09
CA THR A 64 23.89 -22.50 -14.91
C THR A 64 23.31 -21.09 -14.85
N HIS A 65 21.98 -20.93 -14.71
CA HIS A 65 21.36 -19.62 -14.78
C HIS A 65 21.84 -18.70 -13.62
N PRO A 66 22.31 -17.48 -13.89
CA PRO A 66 22.91 -16.59 -12.89
C PRO A 66 21.93 -16.05 -11.82
N LYS A 67 20.63 -16.35 -11.94
CA LYS A 67 19.57 -15.97 -10.99
C LYS A 67 19.23 -17.06 -9.97
N ILE A 68 19.87 -18.22 -10.06
CA ILE A 68 19.64 -19.37 -9.19
C ILE A 68 20.55 -19.21 -7.97
N SER A 69 20.05 -19.56 -6.80
CA SER A 69 20.75 -19.54 -5.50
C SER A 69 22.00 -20.45 -5.42
N GLY A 70 22.53 -20.92 -6.55
CA GLY A 70 23.57 -21.94 -6.67
C GLY A 70 23.03 -23.37 -6.83
N HIS A 71 21.72 -23.61 -6.64
CA HIS A 71 21.14 -24.96 -6.66
C HIS A 71 19.80 -25.05 -7.41
N VAL A 72 19.81 -25.21 -8.74
CA VAL A 72 18.59 -25.28 -9.58
C VAL A 72 17.63 -26.38 -9.13
N ILE A 73 18.17 -27.51 -8.66
CA ILE A 73 17.38 -28.65 -8.21
C ILE A 73 16.57 -28.26 -6.97
N THR A 74 17.20 -27.58 -6.00
CA THR A 74 16.54 -27.13 -4.78
C THR A 74 15.46 -26.10 -5.10
N ASP A 75 15.74 -25.14 -5.99
CA ASP A 75 14.75 -24.15 -6.43
C ASP A 75 13.54 -24.80 -7.11
N ILE A 76 13.74 -25.83 -7.94
CA ILE A 76 12.64 -26.62 -8.55
C ILE A 76 11.82 -27.34 -7.47
N VAL A 77 12.49 -27.99 -6.51
CA VAL A 77 11.83 -28.73 -5.41
C VAL A 77 11.04 -27.79 -4.48
N GLU A 78 11.51 -26.56 -4.30
CA GLU A 78 10.81 -25.50 -3.55
C GLU A 78 9.64 -24.89 -4.34
N GLY A 79 9.48 -25.23 -5.62
CA GLY A 79 8.39 -24.78 -6.48
C GLY A 79 8.65 -23.44 -7.19
N LYS A 80 9.90 -22.98 -7.26
CA LYS A 80 10.26 -21.73 -7.96
C LYS A 80 10.19 -21.90 -9.48
N LYS A 81 9.82 -20.82 -10.17
CA LYS A 81 9.69 -20.74 -11.62
C LYS A 81 11.05 -20.58 -12.33
N VAL A 82 11.90 -21.61 -12.25
CA VAL A 82 13.27 -21.61 -12.81
C VAL A 82 13.39 -22.31 -14.18
N GLY A 83 12.27 -22.76 -14.73
CA GLY A 83 12.19 -23.49 -15.98
C GLY A 83 10.73 -23.80 -16.34
N THR A 84 10.55 -24.60 -17.40
CA THR A 84 9.21 -25.03 -17.82
C THR A 84 8.86 -26.37 -17.18
N PHE A 85 7.86 -26.36 -16.30
CA PHE A 85 7.27 -27.52 -15.66
C PHE A 85 6.22 -28.17 -16.58
N PHE A 86 6.38 -29.44 -16.89
CA PHE A 86 5.45 -30.21 -17.72
C PHE A 86 4.41 -30.87 -16.82
N SER A 87 3.13 -30.55 -17.02
CA SER A 87 2.03 -31.05 -16.20
C SER A 87 0.91 -31.64 -17.04
N GLU A 88 0.34 -32.74 -16.57
CA GLU A 88 -0.88 -33.33 -17.13
C GLU A 88 -2.13 -32.52 -16.82
N VAL A 89 -2.04 -31.56 -15.90
CA VAL A 89 -3.15 -30.72 -15.48
C VAL A 89 -2.85 -29.29 -15.89
N LYS A 90 -3.70 -28.71 -16.74
CA LYS A 90 -3.65 -27.27 -17.01
C LYS A 90 -3.96 -26.54 -15.70
N PRO A 91 -3.13 -25.58 -15.25
CA PRO A 91 -3.41 -24.82 -14.05
C PRO A 91 -4.83 -24.24 -14.10
N ALA A 92 -5.59 -24.41 -13.02
CA ALA A 92 -6.94 -23.88 -12.93
C ALA A 92 -6.87 -22.37 -12.71
N GLY A 93 -7.46 -21.59 -13.63
CA GLY A 93 -7.58 -20.14 -13.54
C GLY A 93 -6.62 -19.35 -14.43
N PRO A 94 -6.83 -18.02 -14.54
CA PRO A 94 -5.96 -17.14 -15.30
C PRO A 94 -4.56 -17.02 -14.66
N THR A 95 -3.55 -16.81 -15.50
CA THR A 95 -2.20 -16.40 -15.07
C THR A 95 -2.22 -15.01 -14.44
N VAL A 96 -1.17 -14.65 -13.71
CA VAL A 96 -1.10 -13.33 -13.05
C VAL A 96 -1.07 -12.19 -14.06
N GLU A 97 -0.43 -12.37 -15.22
CA GLU A 97 -0.45 -11.43 -16.33
C GLU A 97 -1.86 -11.26 -16.89
N GLN A 98 -2.60 -12.36 -17.10
CA GLN A 98 -3.99 -12.31 -17.54
C GLN A 98 -4.88 -11.62 -16.50
N GLN A 99 -4.68 -11.87 -15.21
CA GLN A 99 -5.39 -11.15 -14.15
C GLN A 99 -5.10 -9.65 -14.18
N ALA A 100 -3.84 -9.26 -14.41
CA ALA A 100 -3.45 -7.87 -14.51
C ALA A 100 -4.05 -7.20 -15.76
N GLU A 101 -4.08 -7.88 -16.90
CA GLU A 101 -4.74 -7.41 -18.14
C GLU A 101 -6.26 -7.26 -17.96
N MET A 102 -6.90 -8.24 -17.33
CA MET A 102 -8.32 -8.19 -16.95
C MET A 102 -8.60 -6.99 -16.03
N SER A 103 -7.77 -6.80 -15.00
CA SER A 103 -7.87 -5.66 -14.07
C SER A 103 -7.71 -4.33 -14.79
N ARG A 104 -6.79 -4.24 -15.76
CA ARG A 104 -6.56 -3.04 -16.57
C ARG A 104 -7.77 -2.71 -17.45
N ALA A 105 -8.32 -3.72 -18.14
CA ALA A 105 -9.51 -3.55 -18.97
C ALA A 105 -10.74 -3.19 -18.12
N GLY A 106 -10.92 -3.88 -16.98
CA GLY A 106 -11.97 -3.61 -16.01
C GLY A 106 -11.86 -2.20 -15.42
N GLY A 107 -10.66 -1.77 -15.02
CA GLY A 107 -10.41 -0.42 -14.51
C GLY A 107 -10.73 0.69 -15.52
N ARG A 108 -10.39 0.50 -16.80
CA ARG A 108 -10.80 1.45 -17.87
C ARG A 108 -12.31 1.54 -18.01
N THR A 109 -13.01 0.41 -17.94
CA THR A 109 -14.47 0.37 -17.99
C THR A 109 -15.07 1.05 -16.77
N LEU A 110 -14.49 0.81 -15.59
CA LEU A 110 -14.87 1.43 -14.32
C LEU A 110 -14.71 2.95 -14.34
N ALA A 111 -13.59 3.45 -14.87
CA ALA A 111 -13.32 4.87 -15.06
C ALA A 111 -14.31 5.56 -16.03
N ALA A 112 -14.88 4.80 -16.97
CA ALA A 112 -15.85 5.30 -17.94
C ALA A 112 -17.30 5.31 -17.41
N LEU A 113 -17.59 4.61 -16.30
CA LEU A 113 -18.90 4.66 -15.65
C LEU A 113 -19.22 6.06 -15.13
N GLN A 114 -20.51 6.35 -14.97
CA GLN A 114 -20.94 7.55 -14.25
C GLN A 114 -20.57 7.45 -12.76
N PRO A 115 -20.31 8.56 -12.08
CA PRO A 115 -19.93 8.54 -10.67
C PRO A 115 -20.95 7.84 -9.77
N GLU A 116 -22.24 7.98 -10.06
CA GLU A 116 -23.34 7.36 -9.31
C GLU A 116 -23.31 5.84 -9.43
N GLN A 117 -22.93 5.30 -10.59
CA GLN A 117 -22.81 3.86 -10.81
C GLN A 117 -21.65 3.28 -10.00
N ARG A 118 -20.51 4.00 -9.90
CA ARG A 118 -19.40 3.58 -9.04
C ARG A 118 -19.79 3.61 -7.56
N ALA A 119 -20.52 4.65 -7.14
CA ALA A 119 -21.05 4.74 -5.78
C ALA A 119 -22.03 3.59 -5.47
N GLU A 120 -22.91 3.24 -6.40
CA GLU A 120 -23.87 2.13 -6.26
C GLU A 120 -23.17 0.79 -6.01
N ILE A 121 -22.06 0.50 -6.71
CA ILE A 121 -21.24 -0.69 -6.46
C ILE A 121 -20.75 -0.72 -5.02
N ILE A 122 -20.25 0.42 -4.52
CA ILE A 122 -19.69 0.51 -3.16
C ILE A 122 -20.79 0.39 -2.11
N TYR A 123 -21.96 1.00 -2.33
CA TYR A 123 -23.13 0.81 -1.47
C TYR A 123 -23.55 -0.65 -1.41
N ARG A 124 -23.63 -1.32 -2.57
CA ARG A 124 -23.97 -2.75 -2.64
C ARG A 124 -22.97 -3.61 -1.87
N LEU A 125 -21.66 -3.32 -2.00
CA LEU A 125 -20.64 -4.02 -1.22
C LEU A 125 -20.81 -3.80 0.29
N ALA A 126 -21.14 -2.58 0.73
CA ALA A 126 -21.39 -2.29 2.14
C ALA A 126 -22.60 -3.07 2.70
N ASP A 127 -23.66 -3.21 1.90
CA ASP A 127 -24.84 -4.00 2.27
C ASP A 127 -24.49 -5.49 2.34
N LEU A 128 -23.76 -6.02 1.36
CA LEU A 128 -23.29 -7.42 1.35
C LEU A 128 -22.43 -7.79 2.56
N LEU A 129 -21.59 -6.87 3.05
CA LEU A 129 -20.81 -7.10 4.28
C LEU A 129 -21.71 -7.26 5.51
N THR A 130 -22.90 -6.66 5.50
CA THR A 130 -23.88 -6.73 6.58
C THR A 130 -24.74 -7.99 6.42
N ASP A 131 -25.24 -8.25 5.21
CA ASP A 131 -26.14 -9.36 4.90
C ASP A 131 -25.43 -10.71 5.04
N GLN A 132 -24.21 -10.84 4.50
CA GLN A 132 -23.41 -12.08 4.52
C GLN A 132 -22.48 -12.18 5.73
N ARG A 133 -22.75 -11.41 6.79
CA ARG A 133 -21.90 -11.33 7.99
C ARG A 133 -21.56 -12.69 8.59
N GLU A 134 -22.55 -13.56 8.75
CA GLU A 134 -22.35 -14.87 9.39
C GLU A 134 -21.42 -15.76 8.57
N GLU A 135 -21.51 -15.71 7.24
CA GLU A 135 -20.62 -16.45 6.35
C GLU A 135 -19.18 -15.91 6.41
N ILE A 136 -19.02 -14.58 6.46
CA ILE A 136 -17.70 -13.94 6.59
C ILE A 136 -17.04 -14.35 7.90
N LEU A 137 -17.78 -14.30 9.02
CA LEU A 137 -17.26 -14.69 10.34
C LEU A 137 -16.94 -16.18 10.39
N LEU A 138 -17.73 -17.04 9.74
CA LEU A 138 -17.45 -18.47 9.65
C LEU A 138 -16.17 -18.76 8.85
N ALA A 139 -15.95 -18.05 7.74
CA ALA A 139 -14.72 -18.15 6.97
C ALA A 139 -13.50 -17.67 7.78
N ASN A 140 -13.62 -16.54 8.49
CA ASN A 140 -12.56 -16.03 9.34
C ASN A 140 -12.24 -16.94 10.53
N LYS A 141 -13.26 -17.60 11.09
CA LYS A 141 -13.04 -18.59 12.15
C LYS A 141 -12.17 -19.75 11.67
N LYS A 142 -12.36 -20.24 10.45
CA LYS A 142 -11.50 -21.29 9.86
C LYS A 142 -10.06 -20.82 9.72
N ASP A 143 -9.83 -19.59 9.24
CA ASP A 143 -8.49 -19.01 9.15
C ASP A 143 -7.82 -18.93 10.54
N LEU A 144 -8.54 -18.50 11.58
CA LEU A 144 -8.03 -18.43 12.95
C LEU A 144 -7.70 -19.82 13.51
N GLU A 145 -8.59 -20.79 13.37
CA GLU A 145 -8.37 -22.18 13.80
C GLU A 145 -7.16 -22.83 13.10
N GLU A 146 -7.00 -22.59 11.79
CA GLU A 146 -5.83 -23.05 11.03
C GLU A 146 -4.53 -22.37 11.47
N ALA A 147 -4.57 -21.07 11.77
CA ALA A 147 -3.42 -20.31 12.24
C ALA A 147 -2.96 -20.76 13.64
N GLU A 148 -3.92 -21.05 14.54
CA GLU A 148 -3.66 -21.56 15.89
C GLU A 148 -3.14 -23.01 15.87
N SER A 149 -3.82 -23.91 15.16
CA SER A 149 -3.48 -25.34 15.12
C SER A 149 -2.11 -25.63 14.52
N LYS A 150 -1.66 -24.81 13.56
CA LYS A 150 -0.33 -24.95 12.95
C LYS A 150 0.78 -24.31 13.79
N GLY A 151 0.46 -23.58 14.86
CA GLY A 151 1.43 -22.89 15.74
C GLY A 151 2.32 -21.87 15.01
N ARG A 152 1.86 -21.35 13.86
CA ARG A 152 2.72 -20.64 12.88
C ARG A 152 2.65 -19.12 12.93
N LEU A 153 1.64 -18.54 13.59
CA LEU A 153 1.41 -17.10 13.54
C LEU A 153 1.66 -16.44 14.89
N ALA A 154 2.47 -15.39 14.91
CA ALA A 154 2.70 -14.60 16.11
C ALA A 154 1.40 -13.89 16.55
N LEU A 155 1.22 -13.69 17.87
CA LEU A 155 0.04 -13.04 18.44
C LEU A 155 -0.37 -11.71 17.77
N PRO A 156 0.56 -10.79 17.39
CA PRO A 156 0.19 -9.56 16.70
C PRO A 156 -0.47 -9.80 15.33
N LEU A 157 -0.06 -10.84 14.60
CA LEU A 157 -0.65 -11.20 13.32
C LEU A 157 -2.02 -11.85 13.50
N LEU A 158 -2.22 -12.66 14.54
CA LEU A 158 -3.53 -13.22 14.89
C LEU A 158 -4.56 -12.12 15.21
N LYS A 159 -4.17 -11.12 16.00
CA LYS A 159 -5.04 -9.97 16.31
C LYS A 159 -5.48 -9.23 15.05
N ARG A 160 -4.56 -9.05 14.09
CA ARG A 160 -4.84 -8.41 12.80
C ARG A 160 -5.77 -9.28 11.93
N LEU A 161 -5.58 -10.61 11.96
CA LEU A 161 -6.34 -11.58 11.18
C LEU A 161 -7.83 -11.65 11.58
N SER A 162 -8.13 -11.42 12.86
CA SER A 162 -9.49 -11.53 13.39
C SER A 162 -10.47 -10.50 12.81
N LEU A 163 -11.63 -10.97 12.36
CA LEU A 163 -12.79 -10.16 12.03
C LEU A 163 -13.85 -10.29 13.13
N SER A 164 -14.51 -9.18 13.41
CA SER A 164 -15.61 -9.11 14.37
C SER A 164 -16.79 -8.37 13.78
N THR A 165 -17.98 -8.56 14.34
CA THR A 165 -19.18 -7.80 13.95
C THR A 165 -18.95 -6.30 13.99
N SER A 166 -18.23 -5.79 15.00
CA SER A 166 -17.88 -4.38 15.11
C SER A 166 -16.99 -3.90 13.96
N LYS A 167 -15.97 -4.69 13.58
CA LYS A 167 -15.11 -4.37 12.43
C LYS A 167 -15.91 -4.35 11.12
N LEU A 168 -16.78 -5.34 10.89
CA LEU A 168 -17.61 -5.39 9.68
C LEU A 168 -18.59 -4.22 9.60
N ASN A 169 -19.20 -3.82 10.72
CA ASN A 169 -20.04 -2.63 10.77
C ASN A 169 -19.26 -1.35 10.46
N SER A 170 -18.05 -1.22 11.02
CA SER A 170 -17.17 -0.07 10.76
C SER A 170 -16.76 0.00 9.29
N LEU A 171 -16.46 -1.15 8.68
CA LEU A 171 -16.17 -1.27 7.25
C LEU A 171 -17.36 -0.84 6.40
N ALA A 172 -18.56 -1.33 6.70
CA ALA A 172 -19.76 -0.96 5.96
C ALA A 172 -20.05 0.55 6.05
N ILE A 173 -19.85 1.17 7.22
CA ILE A 173 -19.99 2.63 7.40
C ILE A 173 -18.94 3.38 6.55
N GLY A 174 -17.67 2.98 6.63
CA GLY A 174 -16.59 3.59 5.84
C GLY A 174 -16.83 3.49 4.34
N LEU A 175 -17.30 2.33 3.85
CA LEU A 175 -17.67 2.16 2.44
C LEU A 175 -18.78 3.11 2.01
N ARG A 176 -19.82 3.29 2.83
CA ARG A 176 -20.90 4.26 2.54
C ARG A 176 -20.39 5.70 2.49
N GLN A 177 -19.44 6.07 3.35
CA GLN A 177 -18.80 7.38 3.31
C GLN A 177 -17.99 7.61 2.03
N ILE A 178 -17.24 6.60 1.58
CA ILE A 178 -16.51 6.63 0.29
C ILE A 178 -17.51 6.82 -0.86
N ALA A 179 -18.61 6.04 -0.88
CA ALA A 179 -19.63 6.14 -1.91
C ALA A 179 -20.27 7.53 -1.97
N ALA A 180 -20.58 8.13 -0.81
CA ALA A 180 -21.19 9.46 -0.71
C ALA A 180 -20.25 10.60 -1.16
N SER A 181 -18.94 10.49 -0.89
CA SER A 181 -17.96 11.56 -1.10
C SER A 181 -17.16 11.45 -2.41
N SER A 182 -17.34 10.39 -3.20
CA SER A 182 -16.48 10.09 -4.37
C SER A 182 -16.96 10.64 -5.71
N GLN A 183 -18.13 11.27 -5.78
CA GLN A 183 -18.79 11.58 -7.06
C GLN A 183 -17.99 12.59 -7.91
N ASP A 184 -17.30 13.54 -7.28
CA ASP A 184 -16.52 14.59 -7.95
C ASP A 184 -15.03 14.22 -8.14
N SER A 185 -14.65 12.97 -7.84
CA SER A 185 -13.22 12.58 -7.76
C SER A 185 -12.58 12.37 -9.14
N VAL A 186 -13.20 11.56 -10.01
CA VAL A 186 -12.64 11.22 -11.35
C VAL A 186 -13.12 12.20 -12.40
N GLY A 187 -12.21 12.73 -13.22
CA GLY A 187 -12.53 13.69 -14.29
C GLY A 187 -12.65 15.15 -13.81
N ARG A 188 -12.26 15.43 -12.57
CA ARG A 188 -12.31 16.77 -11.97
C ARG A 188 -11.34 17.71 -12.65
N VAL A 189 -11.80 18.89 -13.04
CA VAL A 189 -10.94 19.95 -13.60
C VAL A 189 -10.17 20.64 -12.47
N ILE A 190 -8.84 20.56 -12.49
CA ILE A 190 -7.93 21.14 -11.49
C ILE A 190 -7.38 22.47 -11.98
N ARG A 191 -7.17 22.60 -13.30
CA ARG A 191 -6.72 23.84 -13.94
C ARG A 191 -7.45 24.02 -15.26
N ARG A 192 -7.77 25.27 -15.57
CA ARG A 192 -8.39 25.65 -16.85
C ARG A 192 -7.79 26.97 -17.31
N THR A 193 -7.19 26.97 -18.50
CA THR A 193 -6.49 28.13 -19.04
C THR A 193 -6.85 28.30 -20.50
N ARG A 194 -7.29 29.50 -20.89
CA ARG A 194 -7.35 29.90 -22.28
C ARG A 194 -5.95 30.25 -22.74
N ILE A 195 -5.36 29.39 -23.55
CA ILE A 195 -3.99 29.56 -24.06
C ILE A 195 -3.98 30.63 -25.14
N ALA A 196 -4.95 30.61 -26.04
CA ALA A 196 -5.16 31.60 -27.09
C ALA A 196 -6.65 31.65 -27.47
N LYS A 197 -7.03 32.52 -28.42
CA LYS A 197 -8.38 32.51 -28.97
C LYS A 197 -8.68 31.12 -29.55
N ASP A 198 -9.80 30.54 -29.11
CA ASP A 198 -10.29 29.21 -29.51
C ASP A 198 -9.33 28.04 -29.16
N LEU A 199 -8.37 28.25 -28.25
CA LEU A 199 -7.43 27.23 -27.76
C LEU A 199 -7.48 27.14 -26.22
N ASP A 200 -8.23 26.17 -25.70
CA ASP A 200 -8.45 25.99 -24.28
C ASP A 200 -7.74 24.74 -23.74
N LEU A 201 -7.01 24.90 -22.64
CA LEU A 201 -6.26 23.86 -21.94
C LEU A 201 -6.91 23.55 -20.59
N GLU A 202 -7.12 22.27 -20.33
CA GLU A 202 -7.62 21.75 -19.05
C GLU A 202 -6.67 20.72 -18.47
N GLN A 203 -6.46 20.75 -17.16
CA GLN A 203 -5.83 19.65 -16.42
C GLN A 203 -6.91 18.97 -15.60
N VAL A 204 -7.10 17.66 -15.81
CA VAL A 204 -8.16 16.87 -15.15
C VAL A 204 -7.59 15.72 -14.33
N THR A 205 -8.28 15.31 -13.27
CA THR A 205 -7.97 14.07 -12.54
C THR A 205 -8.32 12.84 -13.38
N VAL A 206 -7.48 11.82 -13.31
CA VAL A 206 -7.68 10.50 -13.93
C VAL A 206 -7.19 9.41 -12.99
N PRO A 207 -7.69 8.17 -13.08
CA PRO A 207 -7.15 7.05 -12.31
C PRO A 207 -5.66 6.86 -12.61
N ILE A 208 -4.89 6.35 -11.63
CA ILE A 208 -3.50 5.96 -11.84
C ILE A 208 -3.39 4.85 -12.89
N GLY A 209 -4.29 3.86 -12.83
CA GLY A 209 -4.31 2.71 -13.73
C GLY A 209 -4.65 1.43 -12.98
N VAL A 210 -3.67 0.55 -12.79
CA VAL A 210 -3.78 -0.70 -12.04
C VAL A 210 -2.97 -0.63 -10.75
N LEU A 211 -3.64 -0.88 -9.64
CA LEU A 211 -3.06 -0.95 -8.31
C LEU A 211 -2.76 -2.40 -7.95
N LEU A 212 -1.63 -2.65 -7.30
CA LEU A 212 -1.33 -3.92 -6.64
C LEU A 212 -1.24 -3.70 -5.14
N VAL A 213 -2.20 -4.26 -4.39
CA VAL A 213 -2.19 -4.20 -2.93
C VAL A 213 -1.71 -5.55 -2.39
N ILE A 214 -0.57 -5.53 -1.68
CA ILE A 214 0.00 -6.72 -1.04
C ILE A 214 -0.18 -6.57 0.46
N PHE A 215 -0.90 -7.48 1.11
CA PHE A 215 -1.25 -7.33 2.52
C PHE A 215 -1.12 -8.63 3.32
N GLU A 216 -0.70 -8.49 4.58
CA GLU A 216 -0.49 -9.60 5.52
C GLU A 216 -1.47 -9.50 6.70
N SER A 217 -2.16 -10.62 6.95
CA SER A 217 -3.01 -10.89 8.11
C SER A 217 -4.05 -9.80 8.36
N ARG A 218 -4.59 -9.18 7.30
CA ARG A 218 -5.56 -8.08 7.37
C ARG A 218 -6.68 -8.27 6.35
N PRO A 219 -7.60 -9.22 6.57
CA PRO A 219 -8.71 -9.43 5.65
C PRO A 219 -9.64 -8.22 5.55
N ASP A 220 -9.70 -7.38 6.60
CA ASP A 220 -10.43 -6.11 6.64
C ASP A 220 -9.93 -5.07 5.61
N CYS A 221 -8.66 -5.16 5.20
CA CYS A 221 -8.07 -4.30 4.18
C CYS A 221 -8.74 -4.49 2.80
N LEU A 222 -9.13 -5.72 2.45
CA LEU A 222 -9.63 -6.09 1.12
C LEU A 222 -10.85 -5.25 0.68
N PRO A 223 -11.95 -5.18 1.45
CA PRO A 223 -13.10 -4.35 1.06
C PRO A 223 -12.76 -2.85 1.04
N GLN A 224 -11.87 -2.36 1.93
CA GLN A 224 -11.47 -0.94 1.95
C GLN A 224 -10.75 -0.53 0.68
N VAL A 225 -9.69 -1.26 0.29
CA VAL A 225 -8.91 -0.93 -0.90
C VAL A 225 -9.69 -1.20 -2.18
N SER A 226 -10.59 -2.17 -2.17
CA SER A 226 -11.51 -2.40 -3.30
C SER A 226 -12.45 -1.23 -3.49
N ALA A 227 -13.08 -0.74 -2.41
CA ALA A 227 -13.96 0.42 -2.48
C ALA A 227 -13.22 1.69 -2.92
N LEU A 228 -12.00 1.93 -2.42
CA LEU A 228 -11.19 3.08 -2.84
C LEU A 228 -10.75 2.98 -4.31
N ALA A 229 -10.34 1.78 -4.78
CA ALA A 229 -10.02 1.54 -6.18
C ALA A 229 -11.24 1.75 -7.08
N ILE A 230 -12.41 1.28 -6.65
CA ILE A 230 -13.68 1.47 -7.36
C ILE A 230 -14.02 2.95 -7.44
N ALA A 231 -14.01 3.67 -6.32
CA ALA A 231 -14.31 5.11 -6.27
C ALA A 231 -13.40 5.93 -7.18
N SER A 232 -12.11 5.59 -7.22
CA SER A 232 -11.09 6.25 -8.03
C SER A 232 -11.01 5.74 -9.47
N GLY A 233 -11.82 4.75 -9.87
CA GLY A 233 -11.82 4.19 -11.23
C GLY A 233 -10.57 3.40 -11.60
N ASN A 234 -9.86 2.83 -10.63
CA ASN A 234 -8.67 2.02 -10.85
C ASN A 234 -9.01 0.53 -11.00
N GLY A 235 -8.19 -0.19 -11.77
CA GLY A 235 -8.10 -1.65 -11.67
C GLY A 235 -7.31 -2.06 -10.43
N LEU A 236 -7.57 -3.25 -9.89
CA LEU A 236 -6.98 -3.70 -8.63
C LEU A 236 -6.60 -5.17 -8.64
N LEU A 237 -5.34 -5.45 -8.32
CA LEU A 237 -4.82 -6.76 -7.97
C LEU A 237 -4.61 -6.84 -6.46
N LEU A 238 -5.17 -7.87 -5.85
CA LEU A 238 -5.06 -8.15 -4.42
C LEU A 238 -4.17 -9.35 -4.22
N LYS A 239 -3.12 -9.21 -3.40
CA LYS A 239 -2.29 -10.33 -2.96
C LYS A 239 -2.29 -10.41 -1.43
N GLY A 240 -3.20 -11.22 -0.90
CA GLY A 240 -3.27 -11.52 0.52
C GLY A 240 -2.26 -12.58 0.98
N GLY A 241 -1.99 -12.58 2.29
CA GLY A 241 -1.30 -13.64 2.99
C GLY A 241 -2.05 -14.98 2.98
N LYS A 242 -1.31 -16.08 3.12
CA LYS A 242 -1.86 -17.46 3.10
C LYS A 242 -2.75 -17.75 4.30
N GLU A 243 -2.52 -17.06 5.41
CA GLU A 243 -3.22 -17.17 6.67
C GLU A 243 -4.64 -16.59 6.67
N ALA A 244 -4.99 -15.79 5.66
CA ALA A 244 -6.31 -15.17 5.53
C ALA A 244 -7.05 -15.67 4.27
N ALA A 245 -6.73 -16.88 3.80
CA ALA A 245 -7.18 -17.38 2.51
C ALA A 245 -8.71 -17.50 2.44
N HIS A 246 -9.35 -18.06 3.48
CA HIS A 246 -10.80 -18.26 3.49
C HIS A 246 -11.54 -16.92 3.56
N SER A 247 -11.09 -16.01 4.43
CA SER A 247 -11.64 -14.67 4.58
C SER A 247 -11.51 -13.84 3.30
N ASN A 248 -10.33 -13.85 2.67
CA ASN A 248 -10.09 -13.09 1.45
C ASN A 248 -10.91 -13.61 0.27
N GLN A 249 -11.12 -14.93 0.19
CA GLN A 249 -11.91 -15.53 -0.88
C GLN A 249 -13.38 -15.09 -0.81
N ILE A 250 -14.01 -15.13 0.37
CA ILE A 250 -15.40 -14.68 0.51
C ILE A 250 -15.53 -13.17 0.29
N LEU A 251 -14.63 -12.36 0.85
CA LEU A 251 -14.67 -10.90 0.67
C LEU A 251 -14.45 -10.49 -0.80
N HIS A 252 -13.55 -11.18 -1.52
CA HIS A 252 -13.37 -10.98 -2.95
C HIS A 252 -14.61 -11.41 -3.75
N HIS A 253 -15.26 -12.52 -3.38
CA HIS A 253 -16.50 -12.96 -4.01
C HIS A 253 -17.62 -11.91 -3.89
N LEU A 254 -17.83 -11.35 -2.70
CA LEU A 254 -18.81 -10.28 -2.47
C LEU A 254 -18.47 -9.00 -3.24
N THR A 255 -17.16 -8.68 -3.33
CA THR A 255 -16.69 -7.56 -4.17
C THR A 255 -17.02 -7.79 -5.65
N GLN A 256 -16.81 -9.01 -6.15
CA GLN A 256 -17.17 -9.38 -7.52
C GLN A 256 -18.68 -9.36 -7.76
N GLU A 257 -19.49 -9.78 -6.77
CA GLU A 257 -20.95 -9.67 -6.84
C GLU A 257 -21.38 -8.20 -6.96
N ALA A 258 -20.84 -7.31 -6.12
CA ALA A 258 -21.14 -5.89 -6.18
C ALA A 258 -20.74 -5.26 -7.53
N LEU A 259 -19.57 -5.61 -8.07
CA LEU A 259 -19.12 -5.14 -9.39
C LEU A 259 -19.98 -5.66 -10.56
N SER A 260 -20.64 -6.80 -10.38
CA SER A 260 -21.41 -7.44 -11.46
C SER A 260 -22.64 -6.62 -11.89
N ILE A 261 -23.16 -5.74 -11.01
CA ILE A 261 -24.33 -4.91 -11.30
C ILE A 261 -24.12 -4.00 -12.53
N HIS A 262 -22.87 -3.58 -12.78
CA HIS A 262 -22.47 -2.77 -13.95
C HIS A 262 -21.50 -3.52 -14.88
N GLY A 263 -21.43 -4.86 -14.77
CA GLY A 263 -20.64 -5.70 -15.69
C GLY A 263 -19.11 -5.53 -15.59
N VAL A 264 -18.60 -5.01 -14.46
CA VAL A 264 -17.17 -4.69 -14.25
C VAL A 264 -16.47 -5.63 -13.27
N ARG A 265 -16.93 -6.89 -13.21
CA ARG A 265 -16.40 -7.92 -12.30
C ARG A 265 -14.88 -8.07 -12.37
N ASP A 266 -14.32 -7.89 -13.56
CA ASP A 266 -12.91 -8.11 -13.82
C ASP A 266 -11.99 -7.00 -13.29
N ALA A 267 -12.54 -5.87 -12.86
CA ALA A 267 -11.76 -4.74 -12.33
C ALA A 267 -10.99 -5.07 -11.04
N VAL A 268 -11.46 -6.06 -10.26
CA VAL A 268 -10.81 -6.48 -9.01
C VAL A 268 -10.48 -7.98 -9.07
N GLN A 269 -9.18 -8.30 -9.03
CA GLN A 269 -8.66 -9.66 -9.10
C GLN A 269 -7.93 -10.04 -7.82
N LEU A 270 -8.13 -11.28 -7.36
CA LEU A 270 -7.39 -11.87 -6.25
C LEU A 270 -6.31 -12.80 -6.80
N VAL A 271 -5.05 -12.45 -6.57
CA VAL A 271 -3.90 -13.24 -7.01
C VAL A 271 -3.75 -14.46 -6.12
N ASN A 272 -3.51 -15.61 -6.74
CA ASN A 272 -3.34 -16.87 -6.02
C ASN A 272 -2.15 -16.81 -5.04
N THR A 273 -2.26 -17.46 -3.89
CA THR A 273 -1.25 -17.45 -2.83
C THR A 273 0.07 -18.12 -3.20
N ARG A 274 0.10 -18.88 -4.30
CA ARG A 274 1.32 -19.52 -4.83
C ARG A 274 2.25 -18.55 -5.56
N GLU A 275 1.73 -17.45 -6.07
CA GLU A 275 2.54 -16.46 -6.77
C GLU A 275 3.48 -15.74 -5.82
N GLU A 276 4.76 -15.65 -6.21
CA GLU A 276 5.75 -14.93 -5.43
C GLU A 276 5.56 -13.43 -5.58
N VAL A 277 5.74 -12.69 -4.48
CA VAL A 277 5.65 -11.23 -4.48
C VAL A 277 6.66 -10.60 -5.45
N GLU A 278 7.83 -11.24 -5.63
CA GLU A 278 8.84 -10.76 -6.56
C GLU A 278 8.40 -10.79 -8.02
N ASP A 279 7.61 -11.79 -8.42
CA ASP A 279 7.14 -11.91 -9.80
C ASP A 279 6.13 -10.80 -10.10
N LEU A 280 5.24 -10.52 -9.15
CA LEU A 280 4.31 -9.38 -9.22
C LEU A 280 5.03 -8.03 -9.34
N CYS A 281 6.14 -7.85 -8.61
CA CYS A 281 6.93 -6.62 -8.62
C CYS A 281 7.66 -6.35 -9.95
N ARG A 282 7.65 -7.30 -10.89
CA ARG A 282 8.28 -7.18 -12.22
C ARG A 282 7.28 -6.86 -13.33
N LEU A 283 6.00 -6.73 -13.02
CA LEU A 283 4.94 -6.46 -14.00
C LEU A 283 4.80 -4.95 -14.27
N ASP A 284 5.91 -4.23 -14.52
CA ASP A 284 5.95 -2.77 -14.67
C ASP A 284 5.17 -2.26 -15.88
N LYS A 285 5.01 -3.09 -16.91
CA LYS A 285 4.14 -2.78 -18.05
C LYS A 285 2.66 -2.86 -17.72
N LEU A 286 2.26 -3.54 -16.64
CA LEU A 286 0.86 -3.86 -16.31
C LEU A 286 0.36 -3.19 -15.01
N ILE A 287 1.24 -2.94 -14.06
CA ILE A 287 0.93 -2.42 -12.73
C ILE A 287 1.56 -1.03 -12.58
N ASP A 288 0.74 -0.07 -12.17
CA ASP A 288 1.12 1.35 -12.13
C ASP A 288 1.49 1.83 -10.70
N LEU A 289 1.02 1.13 -9.66
CA LEU A 289 1.35 1.43 -8.25
C LEU A 289 1.27 0.19 -7.35
N ILE A 290 2.26 -0.01 -6.48
CA ILE A 290 2.24 -1.05 -5.44
C ILE A 290 1.99 -0.42 -4.07
N ILE A 291 1.07 -1.01 -3.30
CA ILE A 291 0.71 -0.57 -1.95
C ILE A 291 0.89 -1.74 -0.97
N PRO A 292 2.03 -1.82 -0.25
CA PRO A 292 2.24 -2.84 0.77
C PRO A 292 1.56 -2.46 2.10
N ARG A 293 0.79 -3.39 2.68
CA ARG A 293 0.17 -3.28 4.01
C ARG A 293 0.58 -4.46 4.88
N GLY A 294 1.67 -4.32 5.62
CA GLY A 294 2.24 -5.43 6.38
C GLY A 294 3.27 -4.99 7.41
N SER A 295 4.20 -5.88 7.69
CA SER A 295 5.38 -5.56 8.51
C SER A 295 6.35 -4.62 7.77
N SER A 296 7.18 -3.90 8.52
CA SER A 296 8.30 -3.12 7.97
C SER A 296 9.21 -3.96 7.07
N GLN A 297 9.39 -5.24 7.43
CA GLN A 297 10.20 -6.16 6.64
C GLN A 297 9.57 -6.46 5.27
N LEU A 298 8.25 -6.71 5.22
CA LEU A 298 7.53 -6.89 3.96
C LEU A 298 7.68 -5.64 3.08
N VAL A 299 7.43 -4.45 3.64
CA VAL A 299 7.51 -3.18 2.91
C VAL A 299 8.90 -2.99 2.32
N ARG A 300 9.96 -3.19 3.12
CA ARG A 300 11.35 -3.08 2.65
C ARG A 300 11.70 -4.11 1.57
N ASN A 301 11.18 -5.34 1.66
CA ASN A 301 11.40 -6.37 0.65
C ASN A 301 10.73 -5.97 -0.68
N ILE A 302 9.49 -5.48 -0.63
CA ILE A 302 8.76 -5.00 -1.82
C ILE A 302 9.47 -3.80 -2.44
N GLN A 303 9.89 -2.82 -1.65
CA GLN A 303 10.66 -1.67 -2.15
C GLN A 303 11.97 -2.08 -2.83
N LYS A 304 12.64 -3.13 -2.36
CA LYS A 304 13.86 -3.66 -3.00
C LYS A 304 13.56 -4.44 -4.28
N ALA A 305 12.44 -5.17 -4.32
CA ALA A 305 12.06 -6.02 -5.44
C ALA A 305 11.41 -5.22 -6.59
N ALA A 306 10.63 -4.19 -6.26
CA ALA A 306 9.94 -3.33 -7.22
C ALA A 306 10.95 -2.46 -7.98
N LYS A 307 11.23 -2.83 -9.23
CA LYS A 307 12.03 -2.05 -10.16
C LYS A 307 11.12 -1.50 -11.25
N GLY A 308 11.01 -0.17 -11.33
CA GLY A 308 10.18 0.51 -12.32
C GLY A 308 8.77 0.87 -11.83
N ILE A 309 8.21 0.12 -10.88
CA ILE A 309 6.88 0.39 -10.32
C ILE A 309 7.00 1.24 -9.05
N PRO A 310 6.34 2.39 -8.95
CA PRO A 310 6.27 3.16 -7.71
C PRO A 310 5.67 2.33 -6.56
N VAL A 311 6.22 2.50 -5.36
CA VAL A 311 5.72 1.86 -4.12
C VAL A 311 5.26 2.95 -3.16
N MET A 312 4.01 2.89 -2.72
CA MET A 312 3.41 3.83 -1.78
C MET A 312 3.17 3.16 -0.42
N GLY A 313 3.73 3.74 0.63
CA GLY A 313 3.51 3.32 2.01
C GLY A 313 4.54 3.95 2.93
N HIS A 314 4.70 3.33 4.10
CA HIS A 314 5.74 3.69 5.07
C HIS A 314 6.43 2.40 5.53
N SER A 315 7.74 2.45 5.75
CA SER A 315 8.48 1.31 6.29
C SER A 315 8.55 1.32 7.81
N GLU A 316 8.45 2.50 8.45
CA GLU A 316 8.74 2.70 9.88
C GLU A 316 7.88 3.84 10.46
N GLY A 317 7.61 3.76 11.76
CA GLY A 317 6.67 4.59 12.51
C GLY A 317 7.28 5.28 13.74
N ILE A 318 8.48 5.85 13.63
CA ILE A 318 9.17 6.51 14.76
C ILE A 318 8.58 7.90 14.96
N CYS A 319 7.56 7.97 15.80
CA CYS A 319 6.78 9.17 16.09
C CYS A 319 7.20 9.82 17.41
N HIS A 320 7.23 11.15 17.43
CA HIS A 320 7.61 11.93 18.61
C HIS A 320 6.43 12.71 19.20
N VAL A 321 6.46 12.89 20.51
CA VAL A 321 5.68 13.91 21.21
C VAL A 321 6.67 14.81 21.93
N TYR A 322 6.62 16.10 21.66
CA TYR A 322 7.42 17.13 22.33
C TYR A 322 6.57 17.87 23.35
N VAL A 323 7.00 17.85 24.61
CA VAL A 323 6.40 18.59 25.72
C VAL A 323 7.20 19.87 25.94
N ASP A 324 6.61 20.98 25.52
CA ASP A 324 7.18 22.32 25.63
C ASP A 324 7.07 22.90 27.05
N THR A 325 7.87 23.91 27.37
CA THR A 325 7.85 24.58 28.68
C THR A 325 6.48 25.16 29.05
N ASP A 326 5.69 25.62 28.06
CA ASP A 326 4.37 26.21 28.28
C ASP A 326 3.23 25.17 28.18
N ALA A 327 3.52 23.87 28.34
CA ALA A 327 2.54 22.80 28.24
C ALA A 327 1.53 22.78 29.42
N SER A 328 0.24 22.63 29.11
CA SER A 328 -0.79 22.41 30.12
C SER A 328 -0.69 21.03 30.75
N VAL A 329 -0.57 20.98 32.07
CA VAL A 329 -0.47 19.75 32.87
C VAL A 329 -1.59 18.76 32.57
N GLU A 330 -2.83 19.25 32.41
CA GLU A 330 -4.00 18.41 32.16
C GLU A 330 -3.97 17.73 30.79
N LYS A 331 -3.44 18.42 29.78
CA LYS A 331 -3.38 17.91 28.39
C LYS A 331 -2.28 16.88 28.23
N VAL A 332 -1.11 17.13 28.81
CA VAL A 332 0.11 16.32 28.65
C VAL A 332 -0.14 14.85 28.96
N THR A 333 -0.63 14.54 30.15
CA THR A 333 -0.83 13.14 30.59
C THR A 333 -1.85 12.41 29.72
N ARG A 334 -2.91 13.10 29.26
CA ARG A 334 -3.94 12.49 28.40
C ARG A 334 -3.41 12.17 27.01
N ILE A 335 -2.68 13.12 26.41
CA ILE A 335 -2.14 12.98 25.05
C ILE A 335 -1.06 11.90 25.03
N ILE A 336 -0.10 11.91 25.97
CA ILE A 336 0.96 10.90 26.03
C ILE A 336 0.39 9.50 26.23
N ARG A 337 -0.56 9.35 27.17
CA ARG A 337 -1.21 8.06 27.43
C ARG A 337 -1.88 7.53 26.16
N ASP A 338 -2.68 8.35 25.49
CA ASP A 338 -3.37 7.93 24.27
C ASP A 338 -2.38 7.59 23.15
N SER A 339 -1.36 8.43 22.94
CA SER A 339 -0.35 8.24 21.91
C SER A 339 0.47 6.95 22.08
N LYS A 340 0.77 6.51 23.31
CA LYS A 340 1.55 5.27 23.56
C LYS A 340 0.68 4.04 23.81
N CYS A 341 -0.38 4.16 24.61
CA CYS A 341 -1.05 3.02 25.25
C CYS A 341 -2.33 2.57 24.53
N GLU A 342 -2.97 3.40 23.70
CA GLU A 342 -4.24 3.04 23.04
C GLU A 342 -4.06 1.85 22.09
N TYR A 343 -3.05 1.92 21.22
CA TYR A 343 -2.65 0.80 20.36
C TYR A 343 -1.14 0.82 20.10
N PRO A 344 -0.33 0.23 21.01
CA PRO A 344 1.13 0.36 20.96
C PRO A 344 1.79 -0.20 19.69
N ALA A 345 1.13 -1.12 18.99
CA ALA A 345 1.61 -1.73 17.75
C ALA A 345 1.18 -0.98 16.47
N ALA A 346 0.57 0.20 16.62
CA ALA A 346 0.25 1.09 15.51
C ALA A 346 1.50 1.84 15.02
N CYS A 347 1.60 2.09 13.72
CA CYS A 347 2.73 2.82 13.13
C CYS A 347 2.80 4.30 13.48
N ASN A 348 1.77 4.82 14.13
CA ASN A 348 1.72 6.19 14.65
C ASN A 348 1.69 6.22 16.18
N ALA A 349 2.03 5.12 16.86
CA ALA A 349 2.21 5.13 18.30
C ALA A 349 3.43 5.99 18.67
N LEU A 350 3.38 6.66 19.83
CA LEU A 350 4.52 7.39 20.38
C LEU A 350 5.70 6.44 20.61
N GLU A 351 6.86 6.74 20.06
CA GLU A 351 8.09 5.97 20.31
C GLU A 351 9.13 6.76 21.10
N THR A 352 9.21 8.08 20.90
CA THR A 352 10.14 8.96 21.63
C THR A 352 9.41 10.19 22.19
N LEU A 353 9.44 10.34 23.51
CA LEU A 353 8.94 11.51 24.23
C LEU A 353 10.09 12.50 24.44
N LEU A 354 9.98 13.68 23.83
CA LEU A 354 10.91 14.78 24.01
C LEU A 354 10.38 15.73 25.09
N ILE A 355 11.20 16.05 26.09
CA ILE A 355 10.79 16.88 27.22
C ILE A 355 11.71 18.09 27.32
N HIS A 356 11.12 19.28 27.39
CA HIS A 356 11.88 20.50 27.64
C HIS A 356 12.58 20.44 29.01
N ARG A 357 13.87 20.80 29.06
CA ARG A 357 14.72 20.68 30.27
C ARG A 357 14.11 21.29 31.53
N ASP A 358 13.40 22.41 31.38
CA ASP A 358 12.86 23.19 32.51
C ASP A 358 11.71 22.43 33.21
N LEU A 359 11.15 21.41 32.56
CA LEU A 359 10.10 20.57 33.13
C LEU A 359 10.62 19.45 34.03
N LEU A 360 11.90 19.08 33.96
CA LEU A 360 12.44 17.89 34.64
C LEU A 360 12.29 17.92 36.17
N ARG A 361 12.19 19.11 36.78
CA ARG A 361 12.05 19.30 38.23
C ARG A 361 10.67 19.85 38.61
N THR A 362 9.66 19.55 37.80
CA THR A 362 8.29 20.02 38.00
C THR A 362 7.35 18.85 38.33
N PRO A 363 6.24 19.10 39.05
CA PRO A 363 5.23 18.07 39.31
C PRO A 363 4.61 17.47 38.05
N LEU A 364 4.71 18.16 36.91
CA LEU A 364 4.27 17.65 35.61
C LEU A 364 5.10 16.44 35.19
N PHE A 365 6.43 16.52 35.32
CA PHE A 365 7.30 15.42 34.95
C PHE A 365 7.05 14.18 35.82
N ASP A 366 6.86 14.36 37.12
CA ASP A 366 6.52 13.26 38.04
C ASP A 366 5.21 12.57 37.63
N GLN A 367 4.18 13.34 37.24
CA GLN A 367 2.91 12.80 36.76
C GLN A 367 3.04 11.99 35.47
N ILE A 368 3.92 12.41 34.54
CA ILE A 368 4.19 11.66 33.31
C ILE A 368 4.80 10.29 33.66
N ILE A 369 5.84 10.28 34.50
CA ILE A 369 6.54 9.05 34.87
C ILE A 369 5.64 8.10 35.66
N ASP A 370 4.86 8.62 36.61
CA ASP A 370 3.91 7.81 37.38
C ASP A 370 2.81 7.24 36.48
N MET A 371 2.29 8.03 35.53
CA MET A 371 1.32 7.54 34.56
C MET A 371 1.91 6.41 33.69
N LEU A 372 3.10 6.61 33.13
CA LEU A 372 3.76 5.58 32.30
C LEU A 372 4.02 4.30 33.10
N ARG A 373 4.39 4.42 34.38
CA ARG A 373 4.57 3.27 35.28
C ARG A 373 3.24 2.53 35.53
N VAL A 374 2.14 3.25 35.77
CA VAL A 374 0.81 2.67 35.96
C VAL A 374 0.34 1.91 34.71
N GLU A 375 0.59 2.47 33.53
CA GLU A 375 0.30 1.84 32.23
C GLU A 375 1.32 0.76 31.84
N GLN A 376 2.28 0.44 32.71
CA GLN A 376 3.33 -0.57 32.52
C GLN A 376 4.24 -0.31 31.31
N VAL A 377 4.43 0.97 30.96
CA VAL A 377 5.33 1.39 29.88
C VAL A 377 6.77 1.34 30.36
N LYS A 378 7.61 0.56 29.67
CA LYS A 378 9.05 0.52 29.92
C LYS A 378 9.73 1.74 29.31
N ILE A 379 10.42 2.50 30.16
CA ILE A 379 11.13 3.72 29.76
C ILE A 379 12.59 3.39 29.45
N HIS A 380 13.05 3.85 28.29
CA HIS A 380 14.47 3.87 27.92
C HIS A 380 14.99 5.30 27.93
N ALA A 381 16.11 5.53 28.59
CA ALA A 381 16.65 6.89 28.71
C ALA A 381 17.49 7.26 27.48
N GLY A 382 17.20 8.42 26.89
CA GLY A 382 18.09 9.08 25.94
C GLY A 382 19.36 9.59 26.64
N PRO A 383 20.49 9.74 25.93
CA PRO A 383 21.76 10.18 26.54
C PRO A 383 21.65 11.48 27.34
N LYS A 384 20.90 12.49 26.86
CA LYS A 384 20.79 13.77 27.56
C LYS A 384 19.91 13.60 28.81
N PHE A 385 18.79 12.89 28.71
CA PHE A 385 17.96 12.55 29.87
C PHE A 385 18.71 11.77 30.94
N ALA A 386 19.50 10.75 30.56
CA ALA A 386 20.31 9.96 31.49
C ALA A 386 21.30 10.83 32.29
N SER A 387 21.87 11.87 31.67
CA SER A 387 22.79 12.81 32.35
C SER A 387 22.16 13.63 33.48
N TYR A 388 20.82 13.76 33.49
CA TYR A 388 20.08 14.45 34.56
C TYR A 388 19.70 13.54 35.73
N LEU A 389 19.89 12.22 35.60
CA LEU A 389 19.46 11.23 36.59
C LEU A 389 20.64 10.66 37.38
N THR A 390 20.50 10.59 38.70
CA THR A 390 21.45 9.85 39.55
C THR A 390 21.33 8.33 39.34
N PHE A 391 20.13 7.85 39.03
CA PHE A 391 19.83 6.46 38.66
C PHE A 391 18.95 6.47 37.42
N SER A 392 19.51 6.13 36.27
CA SER A 392 18.77 6.12 35.01
C SER A 392 18.14 4.76 34.72
N PRO A 393 16.99 4.72 34.04
CA PRO A 393 16.56 3.55 33.29
C PRO A 393 17.65 3.11 32.29
N SER A 394 17.45 1.95 31.65
CA SER A 394 18.35 1.47 30.60
C SER A 394 18.49 2.53 29.50
N GLU A 395 19.74 2.92 29.21
CA GLU A 395 20.02 3.86 28.14
C GLU A 395 19.71 3.23 26.78
N VAL A 396 19.18 4.03 25.86
CA VAL A 396 18.88 3.58 24.50
C VAL A 396 20.15 3.21 23.74
N LYS A 397 20.08 2.13 22.94
CA LYS A 397 21.12 1.80 21.97
C LYS A 397 21.04 2.66 20.70
N SER A 398 19.84 3.14 20.40
CA SER A 398 19.52 3.93 19.21
C SER A 398 18.28 4.78 19.49
N LEU A 399 18.36 6.06 19.15
CA LEU A 399 17.20 6.97 19.11
C LEU A 399 16.30 6.72 17.88
N ARG A 400 16.69 5.78 16.99
CA ARG A 400 15.89 5.33 15.84
C ARG A 400 15.29 3.95 16.11
N THR A 401 14.48 3.83 17.15
CA THR A 401 13.86 2.55 17.51
C THR A 401 12.35 2.70 17.49
N GLU A 402 11.67 1.94 16.63
CA GLU A 402 10.23 1.70 16.72
C GLU A 402 10.04 0.48 17.63
N TYR A 403 9.49 0.68 18.83
CA TYR A 403 9.32 -0.39 19.80
C TYR A 403 8.09 -1.24 19.47
N GLY A 404 6.99 -0.61 19.01
CA GLY A 404 5.76 -1.32 18.64
C GLY A 404 5.08 -2.05 19.81
N ASP A 405 5.41 -1.70 21.05
CA ASP A 405 4.90 -2.26 22.30
C ASP A 405 4.82 -1.16 23.38
N LEU A 406 4.46 -1.52 24.63
CA LEU A 406 4.49 -0.66 25.81
C LEU A 406 5.93 -0.35 26.25
N GLU A 407 6.74 0.18 25.34
CA GLU A 407 8.05 0.75 25.59
C GLU A 407 8.16 2.12 24.88
N CYS A 408 8.92 3.06 25.45
CA CYS A 408 9.24 4.32 24.78
C CYS A 408 10.61 4.86 25.22
N CYS A 409 11.21 5.70 24.39
CA CYS A 409 12.36 6.51 24.74
C CYS A 409 11.90 7.84 25.37
N ILE A 410 12.56 8.28 26.45
CA ILE A 410 12.45 9.66 26.94
C ILE A 410 13.79 10.35 26.71
N GLU A 411 13.75 11.50 26.04
CA GLU A 411 14.92 12.34 25.80
C GLU A 411 14.64 13.81 26.17
N VAL A 412 15.67 14.51 26.62
CA VAL A 412 15.59 15.93 27.01
C VAL A 412 16.04 16.81 25.86
N VAL A 413 15.40 17.96 25.71
CA VAL A 413 15.78 19.02 24.76
C VAL A 413 15.77 20.40 25.45
N ASP A 414 16.60 21.32 24.98
CA ASP A 414 16.77 22.67 25.52
C ASP A 414 15.80 23.70 24.94
N SER A 415 15.16 23.38 23.81
CA SER A 415 14.29 24.31 23.08
C SER A 415 13.44 23.56 22.04
N VAL A 416 12.44 24.27 21.48
CA VAL A 416 11.66 23.78 20.33
C VAL A 416 12.54 23.56 19.09
N GLN A 417 13.61 24.35 18.91
CA GLN A 417 14.54 24.16 17.80
C GLN A 417 15.28 22.83 17.90
N GLU A 418 15.81 22.50 19.09
CA GLU A 418 16.45 21.20 19.31
C GLU A 418 15.44 20.05 19.19
N ALA A 419 14.18 20.25 19.59
CA ALA A 419 13.11 19.27 19.37
C ALA A 419 12.88 19.00 17.87
N VAL A 420 12.78 20.05 17.05
CA VAL A 420 12.63 19.94 15.59
C VAL A 420 13.85 19.23 14.97
N GLU A 421 15.06 19.62 15.35
CA GLU A 421 16.30 18.99 14.89
C GLU A 421 16.37 17.51 15.27
N HIS A 422 15.95 17.16 16.49
CA HIS A 422 15.86 15.77 16.93
C HIS A 422 14.88 14.98 16.06
N ILE A 423 13.68 15.51 15.83
CA ILE A 423 12.64 14.86 15.03
C ILE A 423 13.12 14.65 13.58
N HIS A 424 13.70 15.66 12.95
CA HIS A 424 14.27 15.54 11.60
C HIS A 424 15.39 14.51 11.54
N LYS A 425 16.23 14.48 12.58
CA LYS A 425 17.36 13.58 12.64
C LYS A 425 16.91 12.15 12.86
N TYR A 426 16.01 11.86 13.80
CA TYR A 426 15.76 10.51 14.28
C TYR A 426 14.39 9.93 13.88
N GLY A 427 13.41 10.77 13.57
CA GLY A 427 12.06 10.34 13.17
C GLY A 427 12.00 9.71 11.79
N SER A 428 10.85 9.06 11.54
CA SER A 428 10.54 8.47 10.23
C SER A 428 9.69 9.39 9.33
N SER A 429 9.54 10.66 9.73
CA SER A 429 8.66 11.65 9.10
C SER A 429 7.20 11.18 8.98
N HIS A 430 6.72 10.39 9.96
CA HIS A 430 5.35 9.89 10.01
C HIS A 430 4.41 10.88 10.70
N THR A 431 4.37 10.87 12.03
CA THR A 431 3.51 11.75 12.83
C THR A 431 4.27 12.28 14.03
N ASP A 432 4.29 13.60 14.20
CA ASP A 432 4.99 14.22 15.33
C ASP A 432 4.14 15.34 15.95
N VAL A 433 4.21 15.49 17.26
CA VAL A 433 3.27 16.30 18.04
C VAL A 433 4.03 17.28 18.93
N ILE A 434 3.51 18.50 19.07
CA ILE A 434 3.86 19.42 20.15
C ILE A 434 2.70 19.56 21.14
N ILE A 435 3.03 19.59 22.43
CA ILE A 435 2.10 19.96 23.50
C ILE A 435 2.60 21.28 24.10
N THR A 436 1.83 22.35 23.90
CA THR A 436 2.13 23.72 24.40
C THR A 436 0.85 24.56 24.44
N GLU A 437 0.76 25.52 25.35
CA GLU A 437 -0.24 26.61 25.29
C GLU A 437 0.29 27.85 24.55
N ASN A 438 1.57 27.86 24.18
CA ASN A 438 2.18 28.97 23.46
C ASN A 438 1.95 28.82 21.95
N GLU A 439 1.01 29.61 21.42
CA GLU A 439 0.64 29.61 20.01
C GLU A 439 1.85 29.86 19.09
N LYS A 440 2.77 30.76 19.45
CA LYS A 440 3.96 31.04 18.63
C LYS A 440 4.88 29.83 18.53
N THR A 441 5.07 29.12 19.64
CA THR A 441 5.86 27.88 19.66
C THR A 441 5.16 26.75 18.89
N ALA A 442 3.84 26.65 19.02
CA ALA A 442 3.03 25.68 18.28
C ALA A 442 3.13 25.89 16.76
N GLU A 443 2.90 27.12 16.29
CA GLU A 443 2.99 27.46 14.86
C GLU A 443 4.42 27.29 14.32
N PHE A 444 5.44 27.64 15.12
CA PHE A 444 6.83 27.34 14.77
C PHE A 444 7.04 25.84 14.54
N PHE A 445 6.57 25.00 15.46
CA PHE A 445 6.70 23.55 15.34
C PHE A 445 5.94 22.99 14.12
N LEU A 446 4.68 23.39 13.93
CA LEU A 446 3.84 22.99 12.78
C LEU A 446 4.49 23.35 11.44
N GLN A 447 5.15 24.50 11.36
CA GLN A 447 5.81 24.96 10.14
C GLN A 447 7.15 24.27 9.87
N HIS A 448 7.92 23.95 10.91
CA HIS A 448 9.32 23.51 10.75
C HIS A 448 9.50 21.99 10.85
N VAL A 449 8.58 21.25 11.49
CA VAL A 449 8.62 19.78 11.45
C VAL A 449 8.15 19.29 10.08
N ASP A 450 8.96 18.45 9.44
CA ASP A 450 8.71 17.97 8.07
C ASP A 450 8.29 16.50 8.07
N SER A 451 7.21 16.23 8.80
CA SER A 451 6.56 14.93 8.89
C SER A 451 5.30 14.91 8.04
N ALA A 452 4.79 13.72 7.74
CA ALA A 452 3.56 13.59 6.96
C ALA A 452 2.35 14.16 7.71
N CYS A 453 2.35 14.05 9.04
CA CYS A 453 1.38 14.67 9.94
C CYS A 453 2.12 15.41 11.06
N VAL A 454 1.74 16.66 11.33
CA VAL A 454 2.25 17.43 12.47
C VAL A 454 1.07 17.97 13.25
N PHE A 455 1.03 17.71 14.56
CA PHE A 455 -0.11 18.10 15.40
C PHE A 455 0.27 19.00 16.56
N TRP A 456 -0.69 19.84 16.97
CA TRP A 456 -0.62 20.65 18.17
C TRP A 456 -1.70 20.18 19.15
N ASN A 457 -1.31 19.82 20.37
CA ASN A 457 -2.22 19.41 21.45
C ASN A 457 -3.19 18.26 21.08
N ALA A 458 -2.78 17.36 20.18
CA ALA A 458 -3.55 16.19 19.78
C ALA A 458 -2.65 14.95 19.67
N SER A 459 -3.22 13.78 20.01
CA SER A 459 -2.51 12.50 19.99
C SER A 459 -1.99 12.14 18.60
N THR A 460 -0.83 11.48 18.53
CA THR A 460 -0.27 10.93 17.28
C THR A 460 -1.24 9.95 16.60
N ARG A 461 -2.12 9.29 17.38
CA ARG A 461 -3.12 8.31 16.94
C ARG A 461 -4.17 8.87 15.99
N PHE A 462 -4.32 10.20 15.92
CA PHE A 462 -5.23 10.84 14.97
C PHE A 462 -4.81 10.72 13.51
N SER A 463 -3.54 10.40 13.23
CA SER A 463 -3.04 10.17 11.86
C SER A 463 -3.59 8.88 11.26
N ASP A 464 -4.82 8.95 10.74
CA ASP A 464 -5.62 7.84 10.23
C ASP A 464 -6.67 8.39 9.26
N GLY A 465 -6.88 7.72 8.13
CA GLY A 465 -7.76 8.21 7.07
C GLY A 465 -9.20 8.42 7.50
N TYR A 466 -9.76 7.53 8.33
CA TYR A 466 -11.12 7.71 8.84
C TYR A 466 -11.18 8.91 9.80
N ARG A 467 -10.20 9.03 10.72
CA ARG A 467 -10.14 10.16 11.67
C ARG A 467 -9.92 11.51 10.98
N PHE A 468 -9.28 11.52 9.80
CA PHE A 468 -9.11 12.71 8.95
C PHE A 468 -10.33 13.03 8.07
N GLY A 469 -11.40 12.23 8.15
CA GLY A 469 -12.61 12.44 7.34
C GLY A 469 -12.49 11.97 5.89
N LEU A 470 -11.51 11.11 5.57
CA LEU A 470 -11.35 10.52 4.23
C LEU A 470 -12.23 9.27 4.01
N GLY A 471 -12.98 8.84 5.03
CA GLY A 471 -13.81 7.64 5.05
C GLY A 471 -13.01 6.34 5.21
N ALA A 472 -11.95 6.16 4.41
CA ALA A 472 -10.97 5.08 4.57
C ALA A 472 -9.59 5.50 4.04
N GLU A 473 -8.61 4.63 4.19
CA GLU A 473 -7.26 4.81 3.66
C GLU A 473 -6.74 3.53 2.99
N VAL A 474 -6.00 3.68 1.89
CA VAL A 474 -5.19 2.58 1.35
C VAL A 474 -3.92 2.34 2.16
N GLY A 475 -3.51 3.32 2.96
CA GLY A 475 -2.39 3.29 3.89
C GLY A 475 -1.91 4.69 4.21
N ILE A 476 -0.81 4.79 4.96
CA ILE A 476 -0.15 6.06 5.26
C ILE A 476 1.15 6.13 4.45
N SER A 477 1.41 7.27 3.82
CA SER A 477 2.62 7.51 3.05
C SER A 477 3.52 8.51 3.75
N THR A 478 4.78 8.15 3.97
CA THR A 478 5.83 9.11 4.40
C THR A 478 6.60 9.70 3.22
N SER A 479 6.26 9.31 1.99
CA SER A 479 6.84 9.87 0.76
C SER A 479 6.53 11.35 0.62
N ARG A 480 7.46 12.10 0.03
CA ARG A 480 7.30 13.52 -0.28
C ARG A 480 6.72 13.79 -1.67
N ILE A 481 6.61 12.74 -2.49
CA ILE A 481 6.06 12.83 -3.85
C ILE A 481 4.71 12.13 -3.91
N HIS A 482 3.84 12.64 -4.80
CA HIS A 482 2.51 12.13 -5.09
C HIS A 482 1.49 12.29 -3.96
N ALA A 483 1.56 11.49 -2.90
CA ALA A 483 0.66 11.55 -1.75
C ALA A 483 1.42 11.33 -0.43
N ARG A 484 1.05 12.09 0.60
CA ARG A 484 1.73 12.10 1.91
C ARG A 484 0.69 12.16 3.03
N GLY A 485 0.90 11.41 4.10
CA GLY A 485 -0.06 11.19 5.18
C GLY A 485 -1.03 10.04 4.87
N PRO A 486 -2.18 9.96 5.57
CA PRO A 486 -3.26 9.04 5.23
C PRO A 486 -3.73 9.22 3.79
N VAL A 487 -3.72 8.14 3.01
CA VAL A 487 -4.00 8.19 1.56
C VAL A 487 -5.42 7.69 1.29
N GLY A 488 -6.32 8.63 0.97
CA GLY A 488 -7.68 8.36 0.50
C GLY A 488 -7.79 8.28 -1.03
N ILE A 489 -8.99 8.55 -1.57
CA ILE A 489 -9.30 8.48 -3.01
C ILE A 489 -8.36 9.35 -3.86
N GLU A 490 -8.09 10.59 -3.42
CA GLU A 490 -7.27 11.55 -4.16
C GLU A 490 -5.85 11.06 -4.42
N GLY A 491 -5.26 10.30 -3.48
CA GLY A 491 -3.94 9.71 -3.66
C GLY A 491 -3.91 8.51 -4.61
N LEU A 492 -5.07 8.08 -5.12
CA LEU A 492 -5.19 7.04 -6.16
C LEU A 492 -5.48 7.63 -7.54
N LEU A 493 -5.39 8.95 -7.68
CA LEU A 493 -5.58 9.68 -8.93
C LEU A 493 -4.27 10.35 -9.35
N THR A 494 -4.11 10.52 -10.66
CA THR A 494 -3.10 11.38 -11.27
C THR A 494 -3.79 12.42 -12.16
N THR A 495 -3.03 13.15 -12.98
CA THR A 495 -3.59 14.21 -13.83
C THR A 495 -3.24 14.02 -15.30
N LYS A 496 -4.11 14.54 -16.17
CA LYS A 496 -3.92 14.57 -17.62
C LYS A 496 -4.26 15.94 -18.18
N TRP A 497 -3.48 16.40 -19.15
CA TRP A 497 -3.73 17.64 -19.88
C TRP A 497 -4.58 17.38 -21.12
N LEU A 498 -5.62 18.17 -21.31
CA LEU A 498 -6.54 18.15 -22.44
C LEU A 498 -6.48 19.51 -23.12
N LEU A 499 -5.92 19.57 -24.32
CA LEU A 499 -5.89 20.77 -25.15
C LEU A 499 -6.93 20.63 -26.26
N ARG A 500 -7.87 21.59 -26.34
CA ARG A 500 -8.87 21.66 -27.41
C ARG A 500 -8.60 22.90 -28.23
N GLY A 501 -8.40 22.72 -29.53
CA GLY A 501 -8.12 23.80 -30.48
C GLY A 501 -8.93 23.65 -31.76
N ASP A 502 -8.77 24.64 -32.62
CA ASP A 502 -9.32 24.75 -33.96
C ASP A 502 -8.16 25.01 -34.95
N SER A 503 -7.54 23.93 -35.41
CA SER A 503 -6.42 23.95 -36.37
C SER A 503 -5.16 24.72 -35.93
N HIS A 504 -4.97 24.96 -34.63
CA HIS A 504 -3.78 25.66 -34.11
C HIS A 504 -2.48 24.91 -34.42
N VAL A 505 -1.50 25.64 -34.95
CA VAL A 505 -0.13 25.16 -35.16
C VAL A 505 0.87 26.07 -34.45
N VAL A 506 1.96 25.50 -33.94
CA VAL A 506 2.95 26.25 -33.12
C VAL A 506 3.63 27.37 -33.92
N SER A 507 3.79 27.22 -35.25
CA SER A 507 4.38 28.25 -36.11
C SER A 507 3.60 29.57 -36.09
N ASP A 508 2.29 29.53 -35.90
CA ASP A 508 1.44 30.73 -35.86
C ASP A 508 1.69 31.56 -34.60
N PHE A 509 2.35 30.99 -33.59
CA PHE A 509 2.74 31.67 -32.35
C PHE A 509 4.23 32.07 -32.33
N SER A 510 4.95 31.91 -33.45
CA SER A 510 6.33 32.38 -33.57
C SER A 510 6.42 33.91 -33.62
N GLU A 511 7.63 34.47 -33.56
CA GLU A 511 7.86 35.93 -33.62
C GLU A 511 7.22 36.60 -34.85
N HIS A 512 7.11 35.86 -35.96
CA HIS A 512 6.48 36.31 -37.20
C HIS A 512 5.11 35.66 -37.47
N GLY A 513 4.56 34.95 -36.47
CA GLY A 513 3.27 34.27 -36.56
C GLY A 513 2.07 35.21 -36.45
N SER A 514 0.89 34.73 -36.87
CA SER A 514 -0.36 35.49 -36.88
C SER A 514 -1.15 35.44 -35.57
N MET A 515 -0.77 34.58 -34.62
CA MET A 515 -1.47 34.34 -33.36
C MET A 515 -0.63 34.79 -32.15
N LYS A 516 -1.32 35.01 -31.03
CA LYS A 516 -0.71 35.41 -29.75
C LYS A 516 -1.29 34.59 -28.62
N TYR A 517 -0.46 34.31 -27.62
CA TYR A 517 -0.90 33.71 -26.38
C TYR A 517 -1.67 34.72 -25.51
N LEU A 518 -2.69 34.23 -24.82
CA LEU A 518 -3.49 34.94 -23.81
C LEU A 518 -3.15 34.47 -22.40
N HIS A 519 -3.00 33.15 -22.19
CA HIS A 519 -2.73 32.52 -20.89
C HIS A 519 -3.70 32.95 -19.76
N GLU A 520 -4.98 33.14 -20.10
CA GLU A 520 -5.99 33.58 -19.15
C GLU A 520 -6.50 32.39 -18.33
N SER A 521 -6.40 32.47 -17.00
CA SER A 521 -7.00 31.47 -16.12
C SER A 521 -8.53 31.58 -16.15
N LEU A 522 -9.21 30.47 -16.42
CA LEU A 522 -10.66 30.42 -16.47
C LEU A 522 -11.23 29.88 -15.14
N PRO A 523 -12.45 30.30 -14.74
CA PRO A 523 -13.10 29.76 -13.55
C PRO A 523 -13.26 28.24 -13.60
N LEU A 524 -13.05 27.60 -12.45
CA LEU A 524 -13.33 26.18 -12.24
C LEU A 524 -14.76 26.01 -11.68
N PRO A 525 -15.44 24.88 -11.93
CA PRO A 525 -16.65 24.53 -11.21
C PRO A 525 -16.38 24.51 -9.70
N GLN A 526 -17.23 25.14 -8.90
CA GLN A 526 -17.08 25.10 -7.43
C GLN A 526 -17.28 23.67 -6.93
N ARG A 527 -16.45 23.27 -5.96
CA ARG A 527 -16.59 21.98 -5.29
C ARG A 527 -17.86 22.01 -4.44
N ASN A 528 -18.70 20.99 -4.55
CA ASN A 528 -19.77 20.80 -3.56
C ASN A 528 -19.08 20.53 -2.22
N ALA A 529 -19.35 21.36 -1.21
CA ALA A 529 -18.96 21.04 0.15
C ALA A 529 -19.80 19.82 0.58
N SER A 530 -19.17 18.66 0.66
CA SER A 530 -19.76 17.39 1.13
C SER A 530 -20.00 17.42 2.63
#